data_AF-A0A7S6S2M2-F1
#
_entry.id   AF-A0A7S6S2M2-F1
#
_cell.length_a   1.000
_cell.length_b   1.000
_cell.length_c   1.000
_cell.angle_alpha   90.00
_cell.angle_beta   90.00
_cell.angle_gamma   90.00
#
_symmetry.space_group_name_H-M   'P 1'
#
loop_
_entity.id
_entity.type
_entity.pdbx_description
1 polymer ?
#
loop_
_entity_poly.entity_id
_entity_poly.type
_entity_poly.pdbx_seq_one_letter_code
_entity_poly.pdbx_strand_id
1 'polypeptide(L)'
;MNIKTIVIAGQRGDIEITRNDDGAYVMEGEVCIAAFKRDDDRDARYAKAAEVAKAVYGTDRRGRAAATNSMIHDVLYEIERVAGC
;
A
#
# COMPACT_ATOMS: atom_id res chain seq x y z
N MET A 1 -0.77 12.66 -15.08
CA MET A 1 -1.52 11.39 -15.12
C MET A 1 -2.38 11.33 -13.86
N ASN A 2 -3.71 11.15 -13.96
CA ASN A 2 -4.61 11.07 -12.80
C ASN A 2 -5.15 9.65 -12.67
N ILE A 3 -4.41 8.80 -11.95
CA ILE A 3 -4.84 7.42 -11.67
C ILE A 3 -5.86 7.47 -10.54
N LYS A 4 -7.05 6.90 -10.80
CA LYS A 4 -8.10 6.81 -9.78
C LYS A 4 -7.92 5.58 -8.89
N THR A 5 -7.67 4.43 -9.50
CA THR A 5 -7.50 3.17 -8.78
C THR A 5 -6.49 2.29 -9.49
N ILE A 6 -5.71 1.53 -8.73
CA ILE A 6 -4.93 0.39 -9.21
C ILE A 6 -5.27 -0.84 -8.37
N VAL A 7 -5.03 -2.01 -8.94
CA VAL A 7 -5.24 -3.29 -8.27
C VAL A 7 -3.91 -4.06 -8.29
N ILE A 8 -3.48 -4.53 -7.13
CA ILE A 8 -2.31 -5.40 -6.97
C ILE A 8 -2.83 -6.77 -6.53
N ALA A 9 -2.43 -7.83 -7.22
CA ALA A 9 -2.75 -9.19 -6.78
C ALA A 9 -2.07 -9.47 -5.44
N GLY A 10 -2.85 -9.72 -4.39
CA GLY A 10 -2.35 -10.07 -3.07
C GLY A 10 -2.38 -11.57 -2.80
N GLN A 11 -1.88 -11.96 -1.63
CA GLN A 11 -1.76 -13.38 -1.26
C GLN A 11 -3.13 -14.05 -1.05
N ARG A 12 -4.10 -13.30 -0.50
CA ARG A 12 -5.45 -13.81 -0.15
C ARG A 12 -6.56 -13.21 -0.99
N GLY A 13 -6.27 -12.13 -1.70
CA GLY A 13 -7.22 -11.39 -2.51
C GLY A 13 -6.55 -10.18 -3.13
N ASP A 14 -7.30 -9.48 -3.97
CA ASP A 14 -6.82 -8.27 -4.62
C ASP A 14 -6.72 -7.11 -3.62
N ILE A 15 -5.65 -6.33 -3.78
CA ILE A 15 -5.37 -5.12 -3.02
C ILE A 15 -5.70 -3.94 -3.91
N GLU A 16 -6.75 -3.20 -3.57
CA GLU A 16 -7.19 -2.02 -4.30
C GLU A 16 -6.61 -0.76 -3.67
N ILE A 17 -5.93 0.05 -4.47
CA ILE A 17 -5.42 1.36 -4.03
C ILE A 17 -6.22 2.42 -4.77
N THR A 18 -7.05 3.17 -4.04
CA THR A 18 -7.99 4.14 -4.61
C THR A 18 -7.68 5.54 -4.11
N ARG A 19 -7.53 6.48 -5.04
CA ARG A 19 -7.34 7.91 -4.76
C ARG A 19 -8.57 8.47 -4.04
N ASN A 20 -8.32 9.29 -3.04
CA ASN A 20 -9.30 10.13 -2.37
C ASN A 20 -8.86 11.60 -2.40
N ASP A 21 -9.63 12.49 -1.77
CA ASP A 21 -9.35 13.92 -1.78
C ASP A 21 -8.01 14.28 -1.09
N ASP A 22 -7.63 13.51 -0.07
CA ASP A 22 -6.48 13.74 0.80
C ASP A 22 -5.25 12.88 0.48
N GLY A 23 -5.32 11.98 -0.52
CA GLY A 23 -4.31 10.97 -0.82
C GLY A 23 -4.92 9.68 -1.40
N ALA A 24 -4.79 8.55 -0.71
CA ALA A 24 -5.34 7.26 -1.14
C ALA A 24 -5.73 6.32 0.03
N TYR A 25 -6.70 5.45 -0.22
CA TYR A 25 -7.02 4.29 0.61
C TYR A 25 -6.52 3.01 -0.03
N VAL A 26 -6.07 2.07 0.79
CA VAL A 26 -5.66 0.73 0.39
C VAL A 26 -6.59 -0.29 1.04
N MET A 27 -7.30 -1.05 0.22
CA MET A 27 -8.35 -1.99 0.61
C MET A 27 -7.98 -3.42 0.21
N GLU A 28 -8.29 -4.38 1.07
CA GLU A 28 -8.36 -5.81 0.72
C GLU A 28 -9.82 -6.24 0.88
N GLY A 29 -10.53 -6.32 -0.25
CA GLY A 29 -12.00 -6.42 -0.23
C GLY A 29 -12.64 -5.26 0.52
N GLU A 30 -13.36 -5.55 1.61
CA GLU A 30 -14.05 -4.54 2.43
C GLU A 30 -13.18 -3.97 3.56
N VAL A 31 -11.94 -4.45 3.74
CA VAL A 31 -11.06 -4.06 4.85
C VAL A 31 -10.07 -2.99 4.40
N CYS A 32 -10.11 -1.82 5.05
CA CYS A 32 -9.09 -0.79 4.86
C CYS A 32 -7.80 -1.18 5.61
N ILE A 33 -6.75 -1.51 4.87
CA ILE A 33 -5.43 -1.87 5.43
C ILE A 33 -4.65 -0.60 5.78
N ALA A 34 -4.69 0.40 4.91
CA ALA A 34 -3.92 1.63 5.10
C ALA A 34 -4.59 2.83 4.44
N ALA A 35 -4.37 4.00 5.04
CA ALA A 35 -4.74 5.30 4.47
C ALA A 35 -3.47 6.15 4.35
N PHE A 36 -3.15 6.54 3.13
CA PHE A 36 -2.02 7.41 2.79
C PHE A 36 -2.53 8.82 2.60
N LYS A 37 -2.03 9.76 3.40
CA LYS A 37 -2.30 11.18 3.24
C LYS A 37 -1.14 11.83 2.50
N ARG A 38 -1.44 12.91 1.78
CA ARG A 38 -0.42 13.66 1.04
C ARG A 38 0.63 14.33 1.93
N ASP A 39 0.27 14.62 3.17
CA ASP A 39 1.13 15.25 4.17
C ASP A 39 1.83 14.24 5.09
N ASP A 40 1.64 12.93 4.88
CA ASP A 40 2.40 11.92 5.61
C ASP A 40 3.90 12.04 5.30
N ASP A 41 4.72 12.03 6.36
CA ASP A 41 6.16 11.97 6.19
C ASP A 41 6.62 10.66 5.53
N ARG A 42 7.87 10.63 5.10
CA ARG A 42 8.43 9.49 4.35
C ARG A 42 8.46 8.21 5.18
N ASP A 43 8.73 8.31 6.49
CA ASP A 43 8.87 7.14 7.35
C ASP A 43 7.49 6.54 7.66
N ALA A 44 6.48 7.39 7.88
CA ALA A 44 5.09 7.00 8.03
C ALA A 44 4.55 6.32 6.77
N ARG A 45 4.84 6.87 5.58
CA ARG A 45 4.48 6.24 4.30
C ARG A 45 5.13 4.88 4.13
N TYR A 46 6.43 4.76 4.42
CA TYR A 46 7.13 3.48 4.34
C TYR A 46 6.56 2.46 5.32
N ALA A 47 6.26 2.86 6.57
CA ALA A 47 5.66 1.97 7.56
C ALA A 47 4.29 1.45 7.10
N LYS A 48 3.43 2.33 6.56
CA LYS A 48 2.14 1.93 5.98
C LYS A 48 2.30 1.02 4.77
N ALA A 49 3.28 1.28 3.91
CA ALA A 49 3.57 0.44 2.76
C ALA A 49 4.07 -0.95 3.19
N ALA A 50 4.83 -1.03 4.28
CA ALA A 50 5.25 -2.31 4.86
C ALA A 50 4.05 -3.12 5.41
N GLU A 51 3.01 -2.48 5.93
CA GLU A 51 1.77 -3.16 6.31
C GLU A 51 1.00 -3.66 5.07
N VAL A 52 0.88 -2.83 4.03
CA VAL A 52 0.26 -3.26 2.74
C VAL A 52 1.03 -4.43 2.12
N ALA A 53 2.37 -4.41 2.20
CA ALA A 53 3.22 -5.49 1.70
C ALA A 53 2.95 -6.83 2.40
N LYS A 54 2.44 -6.85 3.64
CA LYS A 54 1.99 -8.09 4.29
C LYS A 54 0.77 -8.70 3.60
N ALA A 55 -0.14 -7.88 3.10
CA ALA A 55 -1.30 -8.36 2.36
C ALA A 55 -0.91 -8.80 0.93
N VAL A 56 0.03 -8.09 0.30
CA VAL A 56 0.54 -8.44 -1.03
C VAL A 56 1.36 -9.73 -1.01
N TYR A 57 2.37 -9.80 -0.16
CA TYR A 57 3.37 -10.89 -0.18
C TYR A 57 3.19 -11.93 0.94
N GLY A 58 2.27 -11.69 1.87
CA GLY A 58 2.12 -12.49 3.08
C GLY A 58 3.08 -12.07 4.20
N THR A 59 3.06 -12.82 5.30
CA THR A 59 3.90 -12.57 6.48
C THR A 59 4.95 -13.65 6.71
N ASP A 60 6.13 -13.27 7.17
CA ASP A 60 7.14 -14.19 7.66
C ASP A 60 6.81 -14.75 9.06
N ARG A 61 7.66 -15.65 9.58
CA ARG A 61 7.48 -16.26 10.91
C ARG A 61 7.55 -15.25 12.08
N ARG A 62 7.97 -14.00 11.82
CA ARG A 62 8.09 -12.92 12.80
C ARG A 62 6.97 -11.88 12.65
N GLY A 63 5.98 -12.13 11.77
CA GLY A 63 4.86 -11.23 11.52
C GLY A 63 5.22 -10.00 10.68
N ARG A 64 6.38 -10.01 10.01
CA ARG A 64 6.80 -8.96 9.07
C ARG A 64 6.34 -9.31 7.67
N ALA A 65 6.28 -8.34 6.76
CA ALA A 65 6.04 -8.64 5.35
C ALA A 65 7.10 -9.64 4.86
N ALA A 66 6.66 -10.68 4.15
CA ALA A 66 7.54 -11.66 3.50
C ALA A 66 8.17 -11.06 2.22
N ALA A 67 8.77 -9.88 2.35
CA ALA A 67 9.23 -9.04 1.25
C ALA A 67 10.57 -8.37 1.61
N THR A 68 11.36 -8.04 0.60
CA THR A 68 12.58 -7.23 0.78
C THR A 68 12.21 -5.74 0.87
N ASN A 69 13.15 -4.91 1.34
CA ASN A 69 12.96 -3.45 1.33
C ASN A 69 12.67 -2.91 -0.08
N SER A 70 13.30 -3.47 -1.12
CA SER A 70 13.03 -3.05 -2.51
C SER A 70 11.58 -3.35 -2.92
N MET A 71 11.05 -4.51 -2.54
CA MET A 71 9.65 -4.86 -2.83
C MET A 71 8.66 -3.98 -2.06
N ILE A 72 8.99 -3.60 -0.81
CA ILE A 72 8.18 -2.63 -0.06
C ILE A 72 8.20 -1.26 -0.75
N HIS A 73 9.36 -0.85 -1.30
CA HIS A 73 9.46 0.36 -2.11
C HIS A 73 8.65 0.29 -3.41
N ASP A 74 8.54 -0.87 -4.06
CA ASP A 74 7.70 -1.03 -5.25
C ASP A 74 6.22 -0.82 -4.91
N VAL A 75 5.75 -1.39 -3.79
CA VAL A 75 4.39 -1.15 -3.27
C VAL A 75 4.18 0.32 -2.93
N LEU A 76 5.14 0.94 -2.22
CA LEU A 76 5.08 2.35 -1.88
C LEU A 76 4.98 3.24 -3.12
N TYR A 77 5.80 2.96 -4.14
CA TYR A 77 5.82 3.72 -5.39
C TYR A 77 4.45 3.70 -6.09
N GLU A 78 3.82 2.54 -6.17
CA GLU A 78 2.49 2.42 -6.77
C GLU A 78 1.41 3.15 -5.96
N ILE A 79 1.52 3.15 -4.63
CA ILE A 79 0.62 3.92 -3.76
C ILE A 79 0.83 5.43 -3.95
N GLU A 80 2.07 5.90 -3.93
CA GLU A 80 2.46 7.30 -4.13
C GLU A 80 1.99 7.83 -5.49
N ARG A 81 2.09 7.00 -6.52
CA ARG A 81 1.58 7.30 -7.86
C ARG A 81 0.07 7.54 -7.89
N VAL A 82 -0.70 6.83 -7.06
CA VAL A 82 -2.16 7.06 -6.91
C VAL A 82 -2.45 8.24 -5.99
N ALA A 83 -1.83 8.30 -4.81
CA ALA A 83 -2.06 9.31 -3.77
C ALA A 83 -1.60 10.73 -4.20
N GLY A 84 -0.57 10.81 -5.04
CA GLY A 84 0.05 12.04 -5.50
C GLY A 84 0.98 12.67 -4.47
N CYS A 85 1.76 11.85 -3.75
CA CYS A 85 2.74 12.28 -2.74
C CYS A 85 4.11 11.64 -2.92
#